data_AF-S2JD11-F1
#
_entry.id   AF-S2JD11-F1
#
_cell.length_a   1.000
_cell.length_b   1.000
_cell.length_c   1.000
_cell.angle_alpha   90.00
_cell.angle_beta   90.00
_cell.angle_gamma   90.00
#
_symmetry.space_group_name_H-M   'P 1'
#
loop_
_entity.id
_entity.type
_entity.pdbx_description
1 polymer ?
#
loop_
_entity_poly.entity_id
_entity_poly.type
_entity_poly.pdbx_seq_one_letter_code
_entity_poly.pdbx_strand_id
1 'polypeptide(L)' 'MSNNLRPQVIALYKQLVYLGREYPAGYTDFFRPKLKAAFLKKRELTDEQEILKSIQFGEYIIKGKLLRERERENHK' A
#
# COMPACT_ATOMS: atom_id res chain seq x y z
N MET A 1 7.44 13.11 20.82
CA MET A 1 6.48 12.80 19.75
C MET A 1 6.09 11.34 19.90
N SER A 2 4.97 11.04 20.55
CA SER A 2 4.43 9.68 20.56
C SER A 2 3.99 9.39 19.14
N ASN A 3 4.87 8.72 18.38
CA ASN A 3 4.64 8.37 16.98
C ASN A 3 3.52 7.34 16.93
N ASN A 4 2.28 7.82 17.00
CA ASN A 4 1.13 6.99 16.70
C ASN A 4 1.22 6.67 15.21
N LEU A 5 1.81 5.52 14.88
CA LEU A 5 1.91 5.01 13.51
C LEU A 5 0.54 4.53 12.99
N ARG A 6 -0.43 4.31 13.89
CA ARG A 6 -1.81 3.91 13.56
C ARG A 6 -2.48 4.81 12.49
N PRO A 7 -2.55 6.14 12.63
CA PRO A 7 -3.12 7.01 11.60
C PRO A 7 -2.40 6.89 10.24
N GLN A 8 -1.07 6.73 10.22
CA GLN A 8 -0.32 6.54 8.97
C GLN A 8 -0.68 5.22 8.30
N VAL A 9 -0.77 4.12 9.06
CA VAL A 9 -1.21 2.81 8.56
C VAL A 9 -2.62 2.88 7.98
N ILE A 10 -3.54 3.60 8.65
CA ILE A 10 -4.92 3.77 8.17
C ILE A 10 -4.96 4.59 6.88
N ALA A 11 -4.21 5.69 6.80
CA ALA A 11 -4.12 6.51 5.60
C ALA A 11 -3.59 5.70 4.40
N LEU A 12 -2.50 4.95 4.61
CA LEU A 12 -1.92 4.07 3.61
C LEU A 12 -2.92 2.99 3.15
N TYR A 13 -3.64 2.36 4.08
CA TYR A 13 -4.66 1.37 3.74
C TYR A 13 -5.77 1.96 2.84
N LYS A 14 -6.25 3.17 3.15
CA LYS A 14 -7.25 3.86 2.33
C LYS A 14 -6.71 4.19 0.94
N GLN A 15 -5.48 4.68 0.84
CA GLN A 15 -4.84 4.97 -0.45
C GLN A 15 -4.67 3.70 -1.30
N LEU A 16 -4.17 2.61 -0.72
CA LEU A 16 -4.02 1.33 -1.42
C LEU A 16 -5.38 0.81 -1.90
N VAL A 17 -6.41 0.86 -1.05
CA VAL A 17 -7.78 0.47 -1.44
C VAL A 17 -8.31 1.31 -2.60
N TYR A 18 -8.10 2.63 -2.57
CA TYR A 18 -8.52 3.54 -3.63
C TYR A 18 -7.84 3.18 -4.97
N LEU A 19 -6.51 3.04 -4.97
CA LEU A 19 -5.73 2.65 -6.15
C LEU A 19 -6.07 1.25 -6.65
N GLY A 20 -6.46 0.36 -5.74
CA GLY A 20 -6.91 -0.99 -6.05
C GLY A 20 -8.23 -1.01 -6.84
N ARG A 21 -9.07 0.02 -6.75
CA ARG A 21 -10.34 0.08 -7.50
C ARG A 21 -10.12 0.24 -9.00
N GLU A 22 -9.08 0.97 -9.38
CA GLU A 22 -8.70 1.20 -10.79
C GLU A 22 -7.75 0.11 -11.30
N TYR A 23 -7.50 -0.94 -10.51
CA TYR A 23 -6.55 -1.98 -10.85
C TYR A 23 -7.14 -2.93 -11.94
N PRO A 24 -6.47 -3.09 -13.10
CA PRO A 24 -7.02 -3.82 -14.25
C PRO A 24 -7.24 -5.32 -13.98
N ALA A 25 -6.55 -5.90 -12.99
CA ALA A 25 -6.73 -7.31 -12.60
C ALA A 25 -7.92 -7.56 -11.65
N GLY A 26 -8.68 -6.52 -11.27
CA GLY A 26 -9.86 -6.65 -10.43
C GLY A 26 -9.60 -6.36 -8.94
N TYR A 27 -10.45 -5.51 -8.36
CA TYR A 27 -10.34 -5.08 -6.97
C TYR A 27 -10.70 -6.19 -5.97
N THR A 28 -11.84 -6.84 -6.16
CA THR A 28 -12.45 -7.72 -5.16
C THR A 28 -11.74 -9.07 -5.05
N ASP A 29 -11.41 -9.69 -6.19
CA ASP A 29 -10.86 -11.05 -6.25
C ASP A 29 -9.32 -11.10 -6.21
N PHE A 30 -8.65 -10.01 -6.60
CA PHE A 30 -7.19 -10.00 -6.69
C PHE A 30 -6.55 -9.04 -5.68
N PHE A 31 -6.93 -7.77 -5.71
CA PHE A 31 -6.25 -6.73 -4.93
C PHE A 31 -6.60 -6.79 -3.44
N ARG A 32 -7.89 -6.87 -3.11
CA ARG A 32 -8.41 -6.87 -1.74
C ARG A 32 -7.91 -8.04 -0.87
N PRO A 33 -7.93 -9.31 -1.33
CA PRO A 33 -7.40 -10.42 -0.53
C PRO A 33 -5.88 -10.32 -0.34
N LYS A 34 -5.12 -9.88 -1.36
CA LYS A 34 -3.67 -9.66 -1.25
C LYS A 34 -3.32 -8.56 -0.27
N LEU A 35 -4.03 -7.43 -0.33
CA LEU A 35 -3.88 -6.34 0.61
C LEU A 35 -4.18 -6.82 2.04
N LYS A 36 -5.31 -7.49 2.24
CA LYS A 36 -5.69 -8.02 3.56
C LYS A 36 -4.65 -9.00 4.09
N ALA A 37 -4.16 -9.94 3.27
CA ALA A 37 -3.16 -10.91 3.67
C ALA A 37 -1.83 -10.25 4.07
N ALA A 38 -1.38 -9.23 3.34
CA ALA A 38 -0.15 -8.50 3.65
C ALA A 38 -0.23 -7.78 5.01
N PHE A 39 -1.36 -7.14 5.31
CA PHE A 39 -1.60 -6.49 6.60
C PHE A 39 -1.78 -7.53 7.73
N LEU A 40 -2.46 -8.66 7.46
CA LEU A 40 -2.64 -9.73 8.44
C LEU A 40 -1.28 -10.32 8.86
N LYS A 41 -0.40 -10.59 7.90
CA LYS A 41 0.96 -11.12 8.15
C LYS A 41 1.81 -10.17 9.00
N LYS A 42 1.50 -8.88 8.97
CA LYS A 42 2.21 -7.81 9.70
C LYS A 42 1.49 -7.39 10.99
N ARG A 43 0.34 -7.99 11.34
CA ARG A 43 -0.44 -7.66 12.54
C ARG A 43 0.33 -7.88 13.84
N GLU A 44 1.22 -8.86 13.86
CA GLU A 44 2.04 -9.22 15.03
C GLU A 44 3.30 -8.37 15.16
N LEU A 45 3.56 -7.44 14.23
CA LEU A 45 4.66 -6.48 14.37
C LEU A 45 4.38 -5.52 15.52
N THR A 46 5.18 -5.65 16.58
CA THR A 46 5.22 -4.75 17.74
C THR A 46 6.34 -3.71 17.65
N ASP A 47 7.32 -3.92 16.78
CA ASP A 47 8.45 -3.02 16.60
C ASP A 47 8.11 -1.81 15.72
N GLU A 48 8.35 -0.60 16.23
CA GLU A 48 8.05 0.65 15.54
C GLU A 48 8.86 0.84 14.24
N GLN A 49 10.11 0.39 14.20
CA GLN A 49 10.96 0.52 13.00
C GLN A 49 10.44 -0.38 11.87
N GLU A 50 10.03 -1.60 12.20
CA GLU A 50 9.44 -2.53 11.22
C GLU A 50 8.08 -2.05 10.72
N ILE A 51 7.27 -1.41 11.57
CA ILE A 51 6.02 -0.76 11.14
C ILE A 51 6.33 0.39 10.18
N LEU A 52 7.29 1.27 10.51
CA LEU A 52 7.72 2.37 9.65
C LEU A 52 8.23 1.89 8.29
N LYS A 53 9.10 0.88 8.24
CA LYS A 53 9.55 0.27 6.99
C LYS A 53 8.39 -0.28 6.16
N SER A 54 7.42 -0.91 6.83
CA SER A 54 6.24 -1.46 6.16
C SER A 54 5.37 -0.37 5.54
N ILE A 55 5.24 0.78 6.23
CA ILE A 55 4.53 1.95 5.72
C ILE A 55 5.27 2.51 4.49
N GLN A 56 6.57 2.77 4.60
CA GLN A 56 7.38 3.28 3.49
C GLN A 56 7.35 2.34 2.27
N PHE A 57 7.37 1.03 2.49
CA PHE A 57 7.28 0.06 1.40
C PHE A 57 5.94 0.14 0.67
N GLY A 58 4.83 0.31 1.41
CA GLY A 58 3.51 0.53 0.80
C GLY A 58 3.45 1.82 -0.01
N GLU A 59 3.98 2.93 0.52
CA GLU A 59 4.07 4.20 -0.20
C GLU A 59 4.94 4.10 -1.45
N TYR A 60 6.05 3.37 -1.37
CA TYR A 60 6.92 3.11 -2.52
C TYR A 60 6.21 2.30 -3.61
N ILE A 61 5.39 1.32 -3.25
CA ILE A 61 4.58 0.57 -4.24
C ILE A 61 3.59 1.50 -4.93
N ILE A 62 2.90 2.36 -4.18
CA ILE A 62 1.97 3.36 -4.74
C ILE A 62 2.72 4.26 -5.73
N LYS A 63 3.84 4.84 -5.29
CA LYS A 63 4.65 5.76 -6.09
C LYS A 63 5.25 5.07 -7.31
N GLY A 64 5.75 3.85 -7.14
CA GLY A 64 6.34 3.03 -8.21
C GLY A 64 5.31 2.54 -9.24
N LYS A 65 4.04 2.37 -8.84
CA LYS A 65 2.95 2.12 -9.80
C LYS A 65 2.68 3.37 -10.64
N LEU A 66 2.56 4.53 -10.00
CA LEU A 66 2.36 5.81 -10.69
C LEU A 66 3.48 6.16 -11.68
N LEU A 67 4.74 5.91 -11.29
CA LEU A 67 5.90 6.18 -12.14
C LEU A 67 5.93 5.26 -13.37
N ARG A 68 5.63 3.97 -13.21
CA ARG A 68 5.60 3.03 -14.34
C ARG A 68 4.40 3.25 -15.28
N GLU A 69 3.28 3.75 -14.77
CA GLU A 69 2.14 4.13 -15.61
C GLU A 69 2.47 5.40 -16.42
N ARG A 70 3.11 6.41 -15.83
CA ARG A 70 3.60 7.60 -16.55
C ARG A 70 4.63 7.28 -17.62
N GLU A 71 5.57 6.36 -17.38
CA GLU A 71 6.56 5.99 -18.39
C GLU A 71 5.99 5.14 -19.53
N ARG A 72 4.85 4.47 -19.32
CA ARG A 72 4.12 3.77 -20.39
C ARG A 72 3.28 4.72 -21.24
N GLU A 73 2.78 5.83 -20.69
CA GLU A 73 2.04 6.84 -21.45
C GLU A 73 2.95 7.73 -22.31
N ASN A 74 4.19 7.99 -21.87
CA ASN A 74 5.15 8.79 -22.63
C ASN A 74 5.78 8.08 -23.85
N HIS A 75 5.47 6.81 -24.06
CA HIS A 75 6.00 6.00 -25.16
C HIS A 75 4.93 5.61 -26.20
N LYS A 76 3.78 6.30 -26.19
CA LYS A 76 2.72 6.21 -27.20
C LYS A 76 2.71 7.47 -28.06
#